data_AF-A0A151JRK1-F1
#
_entry.id   AF-A0A151JRK1-F1
#
_cell.length_a   1.000
_cell.length_b   1.000
_cell.length_c   1.000
_cell.angle_alpha   90.00
_cell.angle_beta   90.00
_cell.angle_gamma   90.00
#
_symmetry.space_group_name_H-M   'P 1'
#
loop_
_entity.id
_entity.type
_entity.pdbx_description
1 polymer ?
#
loop_
_entity_poly.entity_id
_entity_poly.type
_entity_poly.pdbx_seq_one_letter_code
_entity_poly.pdbx_strand_id
1 'polypeptide(L)'
;MFSHLVSQKKGVVIEMIDRAFLLSHPKFHNKNIVFIIETLLNNDYPLDFIFDNVNARLKSLCYKQTLKQNSDKNSVDTKNFPWITIPYVQNILEKFKNITKD
;
A
#
# COMPACT_ATOMS: atom_id res chain seq x y z
N MET A 1 24.51 -8.33 1.24
CA MET A 1 23.15 -8.54 1.77
C MET A 1 22.28 -7.41 1.24
N PHE A 2 21.52 -7.64 0.16
CA PHE A 2 20.64 -6.62 -0.40
C PHE A 2 19.63 -6.27 0.69
N SER A 3 19.78 -5.07 1.28
CA SER A 3 18.70 -4.42 2.00
C SER A 3 17.63 -4.11 0.96
N HIS A 4 16.82 -5.11 0.59
CA HIS A 4 15.53 -4.87 -0.03
C HIS A 4 14.86 -3.82 0.84
N LEU A 5 14.62 -2.63 0.27
CA LEU A 5 14.05 -1.53 1.03
C LEU A 5 12.73 -2.05 1.60
N VAL A 6 12.62 -2.17 2.93
CA VAL A 6 11.39 -2.56 3.64
C VAL A 6 10.20 -1.74 3.13
N SER A 7 10.46 -0.48 2.75
CA SER A 7 9.51 0.42 2.08
C SER A 7 8.94 -0.11 0.76
N GLN A 8 9.72 -0.81 -0.06
CA GLN A 8 9.24 -1.41 -1.31
C GLN A 8 8.31 -2.58 -1.05
N LYS A 9 8.69 -3.49 -0.13
CA LYS A 9 7.82 -4.60 0.31
C LYS A 9 6.50 -4.06 0.86
N LYS A 10 6.57 -3.02 1.69
CA LYS A 10 5.40 -2.32 2.23
C LYS A 10 4.55 -1.69 1.14
N GLY A 11 5.18 -1.04 0.15
CA GLY A 11 4.50 -0.46 -1.02
C GLY A 11 3.67 -1.48 -1.78
N VAL A 12 4.23 -2.67 -2.04
CA VAL A 12 3.51 -3.77 -2.69
C VAL A 12 2.26 -4.18 -1.90
N VAL A 13 2.39 -4.36 -0.58
CA VAL A 13 1.24 -4.70 0.28
C VAL A 13 0.16 -3.61 0.23
N ILE A 14 0.56 -2.34 0.33
CA ILE A 14 -0.39 -1.21 0.30
C ILE A 14 -1.13 -1.15 -1.04
N GLU A 15 -0.44 -1.28 -2.17
CA GLU A 15 -1.07 -1.21 -3.49
C GLU A 15 -2.04 -2.36 -3.75
N MET A 16 -1.69 -3.57 -3.32
CA MET A 16 -2.57 -4.73 -3.43
C MET A 16 -3.86 -4.52 -2.62
N ILE A 17 -3.74 -4.08 -1.36
CA ILE A 17 -4.89 -3.81 -0.50
C ILE A 17 -5.73 -2.64 -1.02
N ASP A 18 -5.10 -1.58 -1.54
CA ASP A 18 -5.81 -0.45 -2.13
C ASP A 18 -6.65 -0.87 -3.33
N ARG A 19 -6.10 -1.69 -4.23
CA ARG A 19 -6.86 -2.19 -5.39
C ARG A 19 -8.02 -3.09 -4.93
N ALA A 20 -7.76 -4.00 -3.99
CA ALA A 20 -8.81 -4.87 -3.45
C ALA A 20 -9.94 -4.08 -2.77
N PHE A 21 -9.61 -3.05 -2.00
CA PHE A 21 -10.62 -2.33 -1.21
C PHE A 21 -11.31 -1.20 -1.99
N LEU A 22 -10.54 -0.41 -2.74
CA LEU A 22 -11.05 0.80 -3.42
C LEU A 22 -11.63 0.53 -4.81
N LEU A 23 -11.14 -0.51 -5.52
CA LEU A 23 -11.54 -0.76 -6.91
C LEU A 23 -12.45 -1.97 -7.07
N SER A 24 -12.41 -2.94 -6.15
CA SER A 24 -13.24 -4.14 -6.25
C SER A 24 -14.60 -3.96 -5.55
N HIS A 25 -15.61 -4.67 -6.04
CA HIS A 25 -16.95 -4.64 -5.44
C HIS A 25 -16.92 -5.24 -4.01
N PRO A 26 -17.64 -4.69 -3.01
CA PRO A 26 -17.60 -5.12 -1.61
C PRO A 26 -17.77 -6.63 -1.39
N LYS A 27 -18.63 -7.26 -2.19
CA LYS A 27 -18.83 -8.73 -2.22
C LYS A 27 -17.53 -9.54 -2.38
N PHE A 28 -16.52 -8.99 -3.03
CA PHE A 28 -15.23 -9.66 -3.30
C PHE A 28 -14.11 -9.23 -2.37
N HIS A 29 -14.31 -8.26 -1.47
CA HIS A 29 -13.25 -7.71 -0.62
C HIS A 29 -12.57 -8.80 0.22
N ASN A 30 -13.35 -9.62 0.91
CA ASN A 30 -12.82 -10.69 1.76
C ASN A 30 -12.00 -11.69 0.92
N LYS A 31 -12.58 -12.21 -0.17
CA LYS A 31 -11.91 -13.15 -1.08
C LYS A 31 -10.60 -12.57 -1.64
N ASN A 32 -10.60 -11.30 -2.04
CA ASN A 32 -9.43 -10.64 -2.60
C ASN A 32 -8.33 -10.42 -1.55
N ILE A 33 -8.69 -10.07 -0.31
CA ILE A 33 -7.72 -9.90 0.78
C ILE A 33 -7.09 -11.24 1.15
N VAL A 34 -7.88 -12.32 1.24
CA VAL A 34 -7.35 -13.68 1.48
C VAL A 34 -6.36 -14.07 0.39
N PHE A 35 -6.73 -13.86 -0.88
CA PHE A 35 -5.86 -14.14 -2.03
C PHE A 35 -4.54 -13.33 -1.97
N ILE A 36 -4.59 -12.07 -1.53
CA ILE A 36 -3.39 -11.24 -1.36
C ILE A 36 -2.49 -11.81 -0.26
N ILE A 37 -3.05 -12.21 0.88
CA ILE A 37 -2.29 -12.80 2.00
C ILE A 37 -1.60 -14.09 1.54
N GLU A 38 -2.32 -14.99 0.87
CA GLU A 38 -1.76 -16.23 0.31
C GLU A 38 -0.64 -15.92 -0.69
N THR A 39 -0.85 -14.95 -1.57
CA THR A 39 0.17 -14.54 -2.55
C THR A 39 1.44 -14.02 -1.88
N LEU A 40 1.31 -13.19 -0.84
CA LEU A 40 2.45 -12.64 -0.10
C LEU A 40 3.20 -13.74 0.67
N LEU A 41 2.48 -14.68 1.28
CA LEU A 41 3.07 -15.85 1.94
C LEU A 41 3.87 -16.71 0.96
N ASN A 42 3.33 -16.96 -0.24
CA ASN A 42 4.02 -17.68 -1.31
C ASN A 42 5.27 -16.95 -1.85
N ASN A 43 5.48 -15.68 -1.48
CA ASN A 43 6.65 -14.87 -1.85
C ASN A 43 7.56 -14.59 -0.65
N ASP A 44 7.52 -15.43 0.38
CA ASP A 44 8.36 -15.35 1.59
C ASP A 44 8.26 -14.00 2.33
N TYR A 45 7.07 -13.40 2.32
CA TYR A 45 6.79 -12.28 3.23
C TYR A 45 6.53 -12.82 4.64
N PRO A 46 7.18 -12.28 5.69
CA PRO A 46 6.91 -12.70 7.06
C PRO A 46 5.44 -12.48 7.44
N LEU A 47 4.84 -13.45 8.12
CA LEU A 47 3.42 -13.42 8.51
C LEU A 47 3.07 -12.14 9.28
N ASP A 48 3.88 -11.80 10.30
CA ASP A 48 3.69 -10.61 11.12
C ASP A 48 3.76 -9.34 10.28
N PHE A 49 4.72 -9.27 9.35
CA PHE A 49 4.86 -8.14 8.42
C PHE A 49 3.61 -7.95 7.55
N ILE A 50 3.02 -9.04 7.06
CA ILE A 50 1.79 -9.00 6.25
C ILE A 50 0.64 -8.45 7.11
N PHE A 51 0.36 -9.08 8.25
CA PHE A 51 -0.79 -8.70 9.08
C PHE A 51 -0.69 -7.27 9.62
N ASP A 52 0.49 -6.84 10.05
CA ASP A 52 0.71 -5.48 10.55
C ASP A 52 0.40 -4.43 9.47
N ASN A 53 0.93 -4.63 8.25
CA ASN A 53 0.75 -3.67 7.17
C ASN A 53 -0.67 -3.70 6.59
N VAL A 54 -1.28 -4.89 6.45
CA VAL A 54 -2.67 -5.04 6.00
C VAL A 54 -3.63 -4.38 7.00
N ASN A 55 -3.49 -4.67 8.30
CA ASN A 55 -4.34 -4.08 9.34
C ASN A 55 -4.18 -2.57 9.43
N ALA A 56 -2.95 -2.07 9.43
CA ALA A 56 -2.69 -0.63 9.43
C ALA A 56 -3.32 0.06 8.22
N ARG A 57 -3.24 -0.55 7.03
CA ARG A 57 -3.82 0.03 5.82
C ARG A 57 -5.35 0.02 5.83
N LEU A 58 -5.98 -1.11 6.18
CA LEU A 58 -7.43 -1.21 6.29
C LEU A 58 -8.00 -0.20 7.28
N LYS A 59 -7.39 -0.06 8.48
CA LYS A 59 -7.78 0.97 9.46
C LYS A 59 -7.72 2.37 8.86
N SER A 60 -6.65 2.70 8.13
CA SER A 60 -6.52 4.00 7.47
C SER A 60 -7.60 4.24 6.42
N LEU A 61 -7.93 3.24 5.60
CA LEU A 61 -8.97 3.34 4.57
C LEU A 61 -10.37 3.51 5.18
N CYS A 62 -10.71 2.72 6.20
CA CYS A 62 -11.98 2.85 6.90
C CYS A 62 -12.11 4.21 7.59
N TYR A 63 -11.07 4.66 8.30
CA TYR A 63 -11.07 5.97 8.95
C TYR A 63 -11.27 7.11 7.95
N LYS A 64 -10.59 7.08 6.80
CA LYS A 64 -10.79 8.08 5.73
C LYS A 64 -12.21 8.05 5.16
N GLN A 65 -12.80 6.87 5.00
CA GLN A 65 -14.17 6.74 4.52
C GLN A 65 -15.18 7.30 5.54
N THR A 66 -14.99 7.00 6.84
CA THR A 66 -15.82 7.54 7.92
C THR A 66 -15.67 9.06 8.04
N LEU A 67 -14.45 9.59 7.91
CA LEU A 67 -14.24 11.04 7.89
C LEU A 67 -14.98 11.71 6.73
N LYS A 68 -14.91 11.15 5.51
CA LYS A 68 -15.64 11.68 4.35
C LYS A 68 -17.16 11.73 4.55
N GLN A 69 -17.72 10.77 5.29
CA GLN A 69 -19.16 10.75 5.63
C GLN A 69 -19.52 11.82 6.68
N ASN A 70 -18.58 12.18 7.55
CA ASN A 70 -18.79 13.16 8.63
C ASN A 70 -18.41 14.59 8.23
N SER A 71 -17.60 14.77 7.18
CA SER A 71 -17.07 16.06 6.75
C SER A 71 -17.98 16.72 5.71
N ASP A 72 -19.16 17.15 6.14
CA ASP A 72 -19.91 18.23 5.46
C ASP A 72 -19.41 19.62 5.87
N LYS A 73 -18.42 19.74 6.78
CA LYS A 73 -17.87 21.03 7.20
C LYS A 73 -16.37 20.94 7.49
N ASN A 74 -15.60 21.70 6.71
CA ASN A 74 -14.23 22.16 6.95
C ASN A 74 -13.11 21.11 6.85
N SER A 75 -12.50 20.97 5.66
CA SER A 75 -11.19 20.32 5.54
C SER A 75 -10.13 21.33 5.12
N VAL A 76 -9.15 21.55 6.01
CA VAL A 76 -7.90 22.26 5.73
C VAL A 76 -7.13 21.49 4.65
N ASP A 77 -6.88 22.15 3.53
CA ASP A 77 -6.15 21.63 2.38
C ASP A 77 -4.71 21.26 2.80
N THR A 78 -4.47 19.98 3.09
CA THR A 78 -3.10 19.47 3.23
C THR A 78 -2.58 19.28 1.82
N LYS A 79 -1.58 20.09 1.40
CA LYS A 79 -0.96 19.99 0.07
C LYS A 79 -0.56 18.54 -0.23
N ASN A 80 -1.32 17.88 -1.08
CA ASN A 80 -1.01 16.54 -1.56
C ASN A 80 0.19 16.63 -2.50
N PHE A 81 1.36 16.17 -2.05
CA PHE A 81 2.47 15.93 -2.97
C PHE A 81 2.20 14.62 -3.73
N PRO A 82 2.20 14.62 -5.07
CA PRO A 82 2.03 13.39 -5.84
C PRO A 82 3.24 12.49 -5.63
N TRP A 83 3.00 11.25 -5.21
CA TRP A 83 4.01 10.22 -5.06
C TRP A 83 3.55 8.95 -5.76
N ILE A 84 4.49 8.16 -6.27
CA ILE A 84 4.24 6.88 -6.95
C ILE A 84 5.19 5.82 -6.39
N THR A 85 4.71 4.60 -6.20
CA THR A 85 5.58 3.46 -5.88
C THR A 85 6.11 2.87 -7.18
N ILE A 86 7.42 2.65 -7.27
CA ILE A 86 8.04 1.92 -8.37
C ILE A 86 8.48 0.55 -7.83
N PRO A 87 7.97 -0.57 -8.37
CA PRO A 87 8.42 -1.89 -7.97
C PRO A 87 9.92 -2.05 -8.25
N TYR A 88 10.60 -2.85 -7.42
CA TYR A 88 12.03 -3.07 -7.61
C TYR A 88 12.27 -3.84 -8.91
N VAL A 89 12.87 -3.17 -9.88
CA VAL A 89 13.45 -3.79 -11.07
C VAL A 89 14.94 -3.46 -11.06
N GLN A 90 15.76 -4.50 -11.04
CA GLN A 90 17.21 -4.37 -11.06
C GLN A 90 17.64 -3.55 -12.29
N ASN A 91 18.70 -2.74 -12.17
CA ASN A 91 19.13 -1.72 -13.13
C ASN A 91 18.20 -0.49 -13.29
N ILE A 92 16.87 -0.61 -13.18
CA ILE A 92 15.95 0.55 -13.28
C ILE A 92 16.10 1.42 -12.03
N LEU A 93 16.03 0.80 -10.84
CA LEU A 93 16.05 1.56 -9.59
C LEU A 93 17.40 2.27 -9.36
N GLU A 94 18.50 1.69 -9.81
CA GLU A 94 19.83 2.29 -9.70
C GLU A 94 19.96 3.55 -10.57
N LYS A 95 19.38 3.54 -11.78
CA LYS A 95 19.30 4.72 -12.64
C LYS A 95 18.46 5.83 -11.99
N PHE A 96 17.30 5.48 -11.41
CA PHE A 96 16.45 6.46 -10.71
C PHE A 96 17.09 7.04 -9.45
N LYS A 97 17.89 6.26 -8.71
CA LYS A 97 18.65 6.77 -7.55
C LYS A 97 19.63 7.89 -7.93
N ASN A 98 20.18 7.86 -9.14
CA ASN A 98 21.08 8.92 -9.60
C ASN A 98 20.33 10.21 -9.97
N ILE A 99 19.07 10.10 -10.37
CA ILE A 99 18.21 11.25 -10.74
C ILE A 99 17.65 11.95 -9.50
N THR A 100 17.50 11.23 -8.39
CA THR A 100 16.89 11.74 -7.14
C THR A 100 17.91 12.24 -6.11
N LYS A 101 19.21 12.23 -6.45
CA LYS A 101 20.28 12.85 -5.66
C LYS A 101 20.38 14.34 -6.04
N ASP A 102 19.50 15.15 -5.47
CA ASP A 102 19.70 16.60 -5.30
C ASP A 102 19.79 16.90 -3.80
#